data_AF-A0A1J5CWZ4-F1
#
_entry.id   AF-A0A1J5CWZ4-F1
#
_cell.length_a   1.000
_cell.length_b   1.000
_cell.length_c   1.000
_cell.angle_alpha   90.00
_cell.angle_beta   90.00
_cell.angle_gamma   90.00
#
_symmetry.space_group_name_H-M   'P 1'
#
loop_
_entity.id
_entity.type
_entity.pdbx_description
1 polymer ?
#
loop_
_entity_poly.entity_id
_entity_poly.type
_entity_poly.pdbx_seq_one_letter_code
_entity_poly.pdbx_strand_id
1 'polypeptide(L)'
;MEYSSLKFAMFFMGEYVAMLGISSFATTLFLGGFNGPFGPSILWFALKVFFLIAFFIHIRATLPRFRYDQLMKFGWNYLIPLSILNLVATALVMTLLR
;
A
#
# COMPACT_ATOMS: atom_id res chain seq x y z
N MET A 1 -10.01 16.49 21.02
CA MET A 1 -9.10 16.05 22.10
C MET A 1 -9.94 15.48 23.23
N GLU A 2 -10.69 14.41 22.95
CA GLU A 2 -11.78 13.91 23.80
C GLU A 2 -11.61 12.43 24.18
N TYR A 3 -10.47 11.83 23.83
CA TYR A 3 -10.19 10.43 24.12
C TYR A 3 -9.34 10.30 25.39
N SER A 4 -9.89 9.61 26.39
CA SER A 4 -9.12 9.06 27.52
C SER A 4 -7.96 8.21 27.01
N SER A 5 -6.84 8.21 27.74
CA SER A 5 -5.55 7.63 27.32
C SER A 5 -5.64 6.22 26.72
N LEU A 6 -6.58 5.39 27.21
CA LEU A 6 -6.81 4.04 26.69
C LEU A 6 -7.43 4.04 25.29
N LYS A 7 -8.42 4.89 25.04
CA LYS A 7 -9.09 4.99 23.73
C LYS A 7 -8.17 5.62 22.68
N PHE A 8 -7.32 6.55 23.10
CA PHE A 8 -6.24 7.08 22.26
C PHE A 8 -5.29 5.96 21.84
N ALA A 9 -4.81 5.13 22.78
CA ALA A 9 -3.94 4.00 22.47
C ALA A 9 -4.58 3.00 21.46
N MET A 10 -5.86 2.70 21.62
CA MET A 10 -6.60 1.83 20.67
C MET A 10 -6.66 2.42 19.26
N PHE A 11 -6.81 3.75 19.13
CA PHE A 11 -6.80 4.41 17.82
C PHE A 11 -5.44 4.30 17.12
N PHE A 12 -4.32 4.53 17.82
CA PHE A 12 -2.97 4.34 17.24
C PHE A 12 -2.71 2.88 16.87
N MET A 13 -3.10 1.96 17.75
CA MET A 13 -2.96 0.53 17.46
C MET A 13 -3.73 0.16 16.18
N GLY A 14 -4.95 0.67 16.02
CA GLY A 14 -5.75 0.48 14.80
C GLY A 14 -5.05 1.02 13.55
N GLU A 15 -4.45 2.22 13.62
CA GLU A 15 -3.71 2.80 12.49
C GLU A 15 -2.50 1.93 12.10
N TYR A 16 -1.74 1.42 13.07
CA TYR A 16 -0.61 0.52 12.80
C TYR A 16 -1.05 -0.84 12.25
N VAL A 17 -2.15 -1.40 12.74
CA VAL A 17 -2.73 -2.64 12.19
C VAL A 17 -3.20 -2.43 10.76
N ALA A 18 -3.83 -1.28 10.44
CA ALA A 18 -4.24 -0.96 9.08
C ALA A 18 -3.01 -0.84 8.14
N MET A 19 -1.93 -0.20 8.60
CA MET A 19 -0.67 -0.09 7.86
C MET A 19 -0.03 -1.46 7.58
N LEU A 20 -0.03 -2.36 8.56
CA LEU A 20 0.43 -3.74 8.39
C LEU A 20 -0.47 -4.53 7.42
N GLY A 21 -1.78 -4.35 7.53
CA GLY A 21 -2.77 -4.96 6.63
C GLY A 21 -2.55 -4.55 5.18
N ILE A 22 -2.47 -3.24 4.91
CA ILE A 22 -2.25 -2.70 3.56
C ILE A 22 -0.92 -3.20 2.97
N SER A 23 0.16 -3.24 3.77
CA SER A 23 1.47 -3.75 3.34
C SER A 23 1.41 -5.25 3.00
N SER A 24 0.63 -6.03 3.75
CA SER A 24 0.41 -7.46 3.52
C SER A 24 -0.41 -7.71 2.25
N PHE A 25 -1.46 -6.92 2.02
CA PHE A 25 -2.25 -6.97 0.79
C PHE A 25 -1.43 -6.58 -0.44
N ALA A 26 -0.66 -5.49 -0.35
CA ALA A 26 0.20 -5.04 -1.45
C ALA A 26 1.26 -6.08 -1.81
N THR A 27 1.86 -6.75 -0.81
CA THR A 27 2.83 -7.83 -1.03
C THR A 27 2.20 -9.01 -1.78
N THR A 28 0.97 -9.39 -1.41
CA THR A 28 0.26 -10.52 -2.03
C THR A 28 -0.17 -10.20 -3.47
N LEU A 29 -0.73 -9.02 -3.70
CA LEU A 29 -1.30 -8.65 -5.00
C LEU A 29 -0.25 -8.27 -6.05
N PHE A 30 0.81 -7.55 -5.65
CA PHE A 30 1.76 -6.97 -6.60
C PHE A 30 3.16 -7.59 -6.55
N LEU A 31 3.61 -8.09 -5.39
CA LEU A 31 4.98 -8.59 -5.20
C LEU A 31 5.06 -10.12 -5.17
N GLY A 32 4.05 -10.81 -5.72
CA GLY A 32 4.03 -12.27 -5.86
C GLY A 32 3.90 -13.04 -4.54
N GLY A 33 3.49 -12.37 -3.46
CA GLY A 33 3.22 -12.98 -2.16
C GLY A 33 4.39 -13.80 -1.62
N PHE A 34 4.14 -15.09 -1.43
CA PHE A 34 5.05 -16.09 -0.86
C PHE A 34 6.13 -16.59 -1.82
N ASN A 35 6.06 -16.24 -3.10
CA ASN A 35 7.05 -16.71 -4.08
C ASN A 35 8.39 -16.01 -3.86
N GLY A 36 9.40 -16.81 -3.51
CA GLY A 36 10.81 -16.42 -3.41
C GLY A 36 11.67 -17.48 -4.09
N PRO A 37 12.80 -17.10 -4.71
CA PRO A 37 13.61 -18.02 -5.52
C PRO A 37 14.28 -19.13 -4.70
N PHE A 38 14.55 -18.93 -3.41
CA PHE A 38 15.21 -19.93 -2.55
C PHE A 38 14.76 -19.83 -1.09
N GLY A 39 14.51 -20.96 -0.42
CA GLY A 39 14.22 -21.02 1.03
C GLY A 39 12.74 -20.94 1.40
N PRO A 40 12.41 -20.86 2.71
CA PRO A 40 11.03 -20.94 3.19
C PRO A 40 10.22 -19.70 2.78
N SER A 41 9.11 -19.95 2.11
CA SER A 41 8.24 -18.94 1.48
C SER A 41 7.72 -17.88 2.46
N ILE A 42 7.60 -18.24 3.74
CA ILE A 42 7.14 -17.33 4.81
C ILE A 42 8.15 -16.21 5.11
N LEU A 43 9.46 -16.49 5.03
CA LEU A 43 10.49 -15.48 5.29
C LEU A 43 10.49 -14.41 4.21
N TRP A 44 10.28 -14.80 2.95
CA TRP A 44 10.16 -13.85 1.84
C TRP A 44 8.94 -12.97 1.95
N PHE A 45 7.81 -13.54 2.37
CA PHE A 45 6.61 -12.76 2.64
C PHE A 45 6.88 -11.74 3.76
N ALA A 46 7.41 -12.19 4.90
CA ALA A 46 7.71 -11.30 6.03
C ALA A 46 8.72 -10.20 5.67
N LEU A 47 9.76 -10.53 4.88
CA LEU A 47 10.76 -9.57 4.43
C LEU A 47 10.17 -8.51 3.49
N LYS A 48 9.35 -8.92 2.52
CA LYS A 48 8.65 -7.99 1.61
C LYS A 48 7.69 -7.07 2.38
N VAL A 49 6.94 -7.61 3.34
CA VAL A 49 6.05 -6.82 4.20
C VAL A 49 6.86 -5.84 5.05
N PHE A 50 7.96 -6.29 5.67
CA PHE A 50 8.85 -5.43 6.45
C PHE A 50 9.44 -4.31 5.59
N PHE A 51 9.87 -4.61 4.37
CA PHE A 51 10.37 -3.62 3.43
C PHE A 51 9.31 -2.56 3.09
N LEU A 52 8.05 -2.96 2.84
CA LEU A 52 6.96 -2.01 2.61
C LEU A 52 6.66 -1.14 3.83
N ILE A 53 6.65 -1.71 5.04
CA ILE A 53 6.46 -0.94 6.27
C ILE A 53 7.61 0.06 6.46
N ALA A 54 8.85 -0.36 6.27
CA ALA A 54 10.02 0.51 6.33
C ALA A 54 9.94 1.63 5.29
N PHE A 55 9.48 1.33 4.08
CA PHE A 55 9.22 2.32 3.04
C PHE A 55 8.16 3.33 3.48
N PHE A 56 7.02 2.90 4.03
CA PHE A 56 6.01 3.81 4.53
C PHE A 56 6.50 4.68 5.70
N ILE A 57 7.32 4.13 6.60
CA ILE A 57 7.95 4.91 7.68
C ILE A 57 8.91 5.95 7.08
N HIS A 58 9.71 5.57 6.09
CA HIS A 58 10.61 6.49 5.40
C HIS A 58 9.84 7.63 4.71
N ILE A 59 8.72 7.33 4.04
CA ILE A 59 7.84 8.32 3.42
C ILE A 59 7.27 9.29 4.46
N ARG A 60 6.85 8.79 5.63
CA ARG A 60 6.39 9.63 6.76
C ARG A 60 7.50 10.53 7.31
N ALA A 61 8.76 10.07 7.28
CA ALA A 61 9.90 10.85 7.74
C ALA A 61 10.34 11.92 6.74
N THR A 62 10.28 11.62 5.44
CA THR A 62 10.88 12.46 4.37
C THR A 62 9.90 13.48 3.79
N LEU A 63 8.59 13.21 3.75
CA LEU A 63 7.64 14.10 3.09
C LEU A 63 7.06 15.18 4.01
N PRO A 64 7.09 16.47 3.59
CA PRO A 64 6.32 17.53 4.22
C PRO A 64 4.82 17.24 4.13
N ARG A 65 4.05 17.67 5.13
CA ARG A 65 2.59 17.46 5.17
C ARG A 65 1.92 18.12 3.96
N PHE A 66 1.37 17.33 3.04
CA PHE A 66 0.62 17.83 1.89
C PHE A 66 -0.76 18.36 2.31
N ARG A 67 -1.23 19.42 1.63
CA ARG A 67 -2.58 19.95 1.84
C ARG A 67 -3.61 18.98 1.26
N TYR A 68 -4.75 18.82 1.95
CA TYR A 68 -5.82 17.91 1.54
C TYR A 68 -6.27 18.13 0.09
N ASP A 69 -6.38 19.38 -0.36
CA ASP A 69 -6.76 19.71 -1.74
C ASP A 69 -5.77 19.17 -2.78
N GLN A 70 -4.47 19.17 -2.46
CA GLN A 70 -3.43 18.69 -3.36
C GLN A 70 -3.49 17.17 -3.48
N LEU A 71 -3.74 16.47 -2.37
CA LEU A 71 -3.95 15.03 -2.34
C LEU A 71 -5.18 14.64 -3.16
N MET A 72 -6.29 15.34 -2.97
CA MET A 72 -7.52 15.07 -3.73
C MET A 72 -7.35 15.35 -5.21
N LYS A 73 -6.67 16.44 -5.57
CA LYS A 73 -6.35 16.76 -6.97
C LYS A 73 -5.47 15.69 -7.61
N PHE A 74 -4.48 15.18 -6.89
CA PHE A 74 -3.61 14.10 -7.37
C PHE A 74 -4.37 12.78 -7.54
N GLY A 75 -5.16 12.39 -6.55
CA GLY A 75 -5.98 11.17 -6.59
C GLY A 75 -6.97 11.19 -7.75
N TRP A 76 -7.81 12.22 -7.81
CA TRP A 76 -8.90 12.29 -8.78
C TRP A 76 -8.43 12.58 -10.21
N ASN A 77 -7.49 13.50 -10.41
CA ASN A 77 -7.11 13.89 -11.77
C ASN A 77 -5.99 13.05 -12.39
N TYR A 78 -5.21 12.33 -11.57
CA TYR A 78 -4.08 11.54 -12.08
C TYR A 78 -4.23 10.06 -11.79
N LEU A 79 -4.45 9.66 -10.53
CA LEU A 79 -4.46 8.23 -10.18
C LEU A 79 -5.65 7.49 -10.80
N ILE A 80 -6.87 8.02 -10.67
CA ILE A 80 -8.09 7.39 -11.24
C ILE A 80 -8.01 7.20 -12.76
N PRO A 81 -7.73 8.24 -13.57
CA PRO A 81 -7.66 8.05 -15.02
C PRO A 81 -6.53 7.12 -15.43
N LEU A 82 -5.40 7.13 -14.71
CA LEU A 82 -4.29 6.21 -14.97
C LEU A 82 -4.66 4.75 -14.66
N SER A 83 -5.41 4.49 -13.59
CA SER A 83 -5.92 3.15 -13.27
C SER A 83 -6.88 2.62 -14.33
N ILE A 84 -7.79 3.47 -14.84
CA ILE A 84 -8.71 3.10 -15.92
C ILE A 84 -7.93 2.80 -17.20
N LEU A 85 -6.93 3.61 -17.53
CA LEU A 85 -6.07 3.40 -18.70
C LEU A 85 -5.32 2.06 -18.60
N ASN A 86 -4.74 1.74 -17.44
CA ASN A 86 -4.06 0.46 -17.22
C ASN A 86 -5.01 -0.73 -17.37
N LEU A 87 -6.25 -0.61 -16.87
CA LEU A 87 -7.26 -1.65 -17.01
C LEU A 87 -7.63 -1.90 -18.49
N VAL A 88 -7.89 -0.84 -19.25
CA VAL A 88 -8.19 -0.94 -20.69
C VAL A 88 -6.99 -1.50 -21.46
N ALA A 89 -5.77 -1.04 -21.17
CA ALA A 89 -4.56 -1.55 -21.81
C ALA A 89 -4.36 -3.05 -21.56
N THR A 90 -4.53 -3.51 -20.31
CA THR A 90 -4.43 -4.93 -19.95
C THR A 90 -5.50 -5.76 -20.66
N ALA A 91 -6.73 -5.25 -20.75
CA ALA A 91 -7.82 -5.90 -21.47
C ALA A 91 -7.55 -6.04 -22.98
N LEU A 92 -7.01 -4.98 -23.61
CA LEU A 92 -6.61 -5.01 -25.03
C LEU A 92 -5.47 -6.01 -25.27
N VAL A 93 -4.43 -6.00 -24.43
CA VAL A 93 -3.32 -6.96 -24.54
C VAL A 93 -3.83 -8.39 -24.43
N MET A 94 -4.70 -8.68 -23.46
CA MET A 94 -5.24 -10.03 -23.29
C MET A 94 -6.13 -10.47 -24.45
N THR A 95 -6.80 -9.54 -25.14
CA THR A 95 -7.62 -9.82 -26.33
C THR A 95 -6.77 -10.03 -27.58
N LEU A 96 -5.66 -9.27 -27.73
CA LEU A 96 -4.75 -9.39 -28.87
C LEU A 96 -3.86 -10.65 -28.78
N LEU A 97 -3.53 -11.09 -27.57
CA LEU A 97 -2.69 -12.27 -27.32
C LEU A 97 -3.48 -13.59 -27.46
N ARG A 98 -4.81 -13.53 -27.57
CA ARG A 98 -5.71 -14.68 -27.69
C ARG A 98 -6.17 -14.87 -29.13
#